data_AF-A0A954BHW2-F1
#
_entry.id   AF-A0A954BHW2-F1
#
_cell.length_a   1.000
_cell.length_b   1.000
_cell.length_c   1.000
_cell.angle_alpha   90.00
_cell.angle_beta   90.00
_cell.angle_gamma   90.00
#
_symmetry.space_group_name_H-M   'P 1'
#
loop_
_entity.id
_entity.type
_entity.pdbx_description
1 polymer ?
#
loop_
_entity_poly.entity_id
_entity_poly.type
_entity_poly.pdbx_seq_one_letter_code
_entity_poly.pdbx_strand_id
1 'polypeptide(L)'
;MFLFGWHTWWGESGRPYRFKITLTKKGLPDEGGIYVFVQRRFVFFLFPLYIGKATNFRNRLIGHERWWEAWWKRGATERHVMVVKKPGDRARVEEDLIRNYQPRMNDILIPRGADDAPNNKRLRRWWKFKRFFRLPFLT
;
A
#
# COMPACT_ATOMS: atom_id res chain seq x y z
N MET A 1 -19.72 -15.45 4.90
CA MET A 1 -18.28 -15.22 4.71
C MET A 1 -18.07 -14.39 3.44
N PHE A 2 -17.90 -13.07 3.56
CA PHE A 2 -17.68 -12.22 2.38
C PHE A 2 -16.17 -12.00 2.21
N LEU A 3 -15.58 -12.77 1.31
CA LEU A 3 -14.19 -12.59 0.82
C LEU A 3 -14.00 -11.25 0.05
N PHE A 4 -15.08 -10.50 -0.14
CA PHE A 4 -15.18 -9.35 -1.03
C PHE A 4 -15.88 -8.18 -0.34
N GLY A 5 -15.42 -6.96 -0.62
CA GLY A 5 -15.95 -5.74 -0.01
C GLY A 5 -14.82 -4.76 0.28
N TRP A 6 -14.42 -4.67 1.54
CA TRP A 6 -13.46 -3.69 2.02
C TRP A 6 -12.39 -4.30 2.92
N HIS A 7 -11.16 -3.81 2.83
CA HIS A 7 -10.07 -4.12 3.74
C HIS A 7 -9.42 -2.82 4.24
N THR A 8 -9.02 -2.78 5.49
CA THR A 8 -8.36 -1.60 6.08
C THR A 8 -6.87 -1.85 6.25
N TRP A 9 -6.06 -1.08 5.53
CA TRP A 9 -4.61 -1.01 5.71
C TRP A 9 -4.28 0.15 6.67
N TRP A 10 -3.27 -0.04 7.51
CA TRP A 10 -2.85 0.93 8.51
C TRP A 10 -1.57 1.63 8.06
N GLY A 11 -1.55 2.96 8.13
CA GLY A 11 -0.33 3.74 7.91
C GLY A 11 0.67 3.63 9.06
N GLU A 12 1.89 4.05 8.82
CA GLU A 12 2.92 4.22 9.85
C GLU A 12 2.45 5.18 10.94
N SER A 13 1.69 6.20 10.55
CA SER A 13 1.05 7.19 11.42
C SER A 13 -0.08 6.66 12.30
N GLY A 14 -0.40 5.36 12.21
CA GLY A 14 -1.54 4.73 12.87
C GLY A 14 -2.89 5.10 12.25
N ARG A 15 -2.91 5.80 11.10
CA ARG A 15 -4.16 6.15 10.42
C ARG A 15 -4.70 4.94 9.65
N PRO A 16 -6.00 4.59 9.81
CA PRO A 16 -6.62 3.56 8.99
C PRO A 16 -7.00 4.11 7.61
N TYR A 17 -6.80 3.28 6.59
CA TYR A 17 -7.16 3.55 5.20
C TYR A 17 -7.99 2.39 4.67
N ARG A 18 -9.23 2.67 4.27
CA ARG A 18 -10.19 1.65 3.83
C ARG A 18 -10.16 1.51 2.32
N PHE A 19 -9.84 0.32 1.84
CA PHE A 19 -9.70 -0.02 0.43
C PHE A 19 -10.80 -0.98 -0.01
N LYS A 20 -11.30 -0.79 -1.23
CA LYS A 20 -12.18 -1.73 -1.89
C LYS A 20 -11.35 -2.89 -2.43
N ILE A 21 -11.75 -4.13 -2.14
CA ILE A 21 -11.10 -5.32 -2.68
C ILE A 21 -11.63 -5.56 -4.10
N THR A 22 -10.73 -5.59 -5.07
CA THR A 22 -11.05 -5.70 -6.50
C THR A 22 -10.25 -6.81 -7.14
N LEU A 23 -10.93 -7.89 -7.52
CA LEU A 23 -10.35 -9.01 -8.25
C LEU A 23 -10.28 -8.73 -9.76
N THR A 24 -11.37 -8.22 -10.33
CA THR A 24 -11.52 -8.09 -11.78
C THR A 24 -11.39 -6.65 -12.26
N LYS A 25 -11.12 -6.47 -13.56
CA LYS A 25 -10.99 -5.14 -14.19
C LYS A 25 -12.28 -4.30 -14.03
N LYS A 26 -13.45 -4.95 -13.99
CA LYS A 26 -14.76 -4.28 -13.86
C LYS A 26 -14.97 -3.61 -12.49
N GLY A 27 -14.25 -4.04 -11.46
CA GLY A 27 -14.36 -3.45 -10.11
C GLY A 27 -13.52 -2.19 -9.90
N LEU A 28 -12.70 -1.79 -10.89
CA LEU A 28 -11.82 -0.63 -10.80
C LEU A 28 -12.61 0.66 -11.02
N PRO A 29 -12.50 1.65 -10.13
CA PRO A 29 -13.08 2.97 -10.36
C PRO A 29 -12.33 3.72 -11.46
N ASP A 30 -12.99 4.68 -12.12
CA ASP A 30 -12.41 5.53 -13.16
C ASP A 30 -11.60 6.72 -12.57
N GLU A 31 -11.58 6.86 -11.25
CA GLU A 31 -10.85 7.90 -10.54
C GLU A 31 -9.39 7.50 -10.26
N GLY A 32 -8.62 8.46 -9.73
CA GLY A 32 -7.28 8.22 -9.19
C GLY A 32 -7.26 7.98 -7.69
N GLY A 33 -6.18 7.40 -7.19
CA GLY A 33 -6.05 7.09 -5.78
C GLY A 33 -4.85 6.21 -5.48
N ILE A 34 -4.98 5.40 -4.43
CA ILE A 34 -3.95 4.44 -3.98
C ILE A 34 -4.40 3.03 -4.32
N TYR A 35 -3.45 2.20 -4.75
CA TYR A 35 -3.68 0.77 -4.94
C TYR A 35 -2.61 -0.04 -4.22
N VAL A 36 -3.00 -1.26 -3.84
CA VAL A 36 -2.13 -2.27 -3.24
C VAL A 36 -2.29 -3.56 -4.03
N PHE A 37 -1.18 -4.15 -4.45
CA PHE A 37 -1.14 -5.53 -4.94
C PHE A 37 -0.95 -6.45 -3.76
N VAL A 38 -1.82 -7.44 -3.64
CA VAL A 38 -1.90 -8.27 -2.44
C VAL A 38 -1.82 -9.73 -2.85
N GLN A 39 -0.99 -10.49 -2.14
CA GLN A 39 -1.01 -11.94 -2.14
C GLN A 39 -1.81 -12.42 -0.94
N ARG A 40 -2.91 -13.13 -1.19
CA ARG A 40 -3.72 -13.78 -0.17
C ARG A 40 -3.28 -15.23 0.02
N ARG A 41 -3.01 -15.65 1.25
CA ARG A 41 -2.73 -17.05 1.63
C ARG A 41 -3.69 -17.53 2.69
N PHE A 42 -4.06 -18.82 2.63
CA PHE A 42 -4.97 -19.49 3.56
C PHE A 42 -6.20 -18.64 3.94
N VAL A 43 -6.80 -17.98 2.94
CA VAL A 43 -7.97 -17.09 3.05
C VAL A 43 -7.77 -15.78 3.81
N PHE A 44 -7.05 -15.75 4.93
CA PHE A 44 -6.98 -14.59 5.84
C PHE A 44 -5.67 -13.81 5.80
N PHE A 45 -4.57 -14.44 5.37
CA PHE A 45 -3.27 -13.76 5.38
C PHE A 45 -3.10 -12.90 4.14
N LEU A 46 -2.96 -11.59 4.34
CA LEU A 46 -2.83 -10.60 3.28
C LEU A 46 -1.44 -10.00 3.30
N PHE A 47 -0.67 -10.26 2.24
CA PHE A 47 0.68 -9.75 2.09
C PHE A 47 0.70 -8.66 1.03
N PRO A 48 0.93 -7.38 1.40
CA PRO A 48 1.10 -6.32 0.42
C PRO A 48 2.43 -6.53 -0.33
N LEU A 49 2.35 -6.76 -1.63
CA LEU A 49 3.51 -6.95 -2.49
C LEU A 49 4.02 -5.62 -3.04
N TYR A 50 3.09 -4.73 -3.39
CA TYR A 50 3.36 -3.43 -3.96
C TYR A 50 2.28 -2.42 -3.54
N ILE A 51 2.68 -1.18 -3.26
CA ILE A 51 1.78 -0.05 -2.98
C ILE A 51 2.16 1.09 -3.91
N GLY A 52 1.16 1.75 -4.49
CA GLY A 52 1.42 2.94 -5.29
C GLY A 52 0.22 3.83 -5.50
N LYS A 53 0.47 5.03 -6.01
CA LYS A 53 -0.57 5.97 -6.44
C LYS A 53 -0.84 5.92 -7.95
N ALA A 54 -2.05 6.32 -8.32
CA ALA A 54 -2.51 6.45 -9.70
C ALA A 54 -3.29 7.76 -9.88
N THR A 55 -3.12 8.43 -11.02
CA THR A 55 -4.00 9.53 -11.45
C THR A 55 -5.33 9.01 -11.99
N ASN A 56 -5.32 7.82 -12.58
CA ASN A 56 -6.48 7.06 -13.04
C ASN A 56 -6.17 5.56 -12.87
N PHE A 57 -7.03 4.81 -12.18
CA PHE A 57 -6.78 3.39 -11.92
C PHE A 57 -6.83 2.53 -13.17
N ARG A 58 -7.74 2.78 -14.12
CA ARG A 58 -7.80 2.00 -15.36
C ARG A 58 -6.50 2.11 -16.13
N ASN A 59 -6.02 3.33 -16.37
CA ASN A 59 -4.78 3.55 -17.12
C ASN A 59 -3.56 2.96 -16.41
N ARG A 60 -3.55 2.98 -15.07
CA ARG A 60 -2.41 2.49 -14.26
C ARG A 60 -2.44 0.99 -13.99
N LEU A 61 -3.60 0.34 -14.01
CA LEU A 61 -3.78 -1.06 -13.61
C LEU A 61 -4.21 -1.99 -14.75
N ILE A 62 -4.69 -1.44 -15.86
CA ILE A 62 -5.00 -2.18 -17.08
C ILE A 62 -3.82 -1.96 -18.05
N GLY A 63 -3.03 -3.00 -18.30
CA GLY A 63 -1.91 -2.95 -19.25
C GLY A 63 -0.56 -2.48 -18.67
N HIS A 64 -0.45 -2.33 -17.35
CA HIS A 64 0.79 -1.88 -16.72
C HIS A 64 1.72 -3.06 -16.34
N GLU A 65 2.99 -2.95 -16.70
CA GLU A 65 4.03 -3.99 -16.51
C GLU A 65 4.09 -4.52 -15.07
N ARG A 66 3.97 -3.65 -14.08
CA ARG A 66 3.99 -4.03 -12.66
C ARG A 66 2.85 -4.96 -12.23
N TRP A 67 1.66 -4.87 -12.85
CA TRP A 67 0.58 -5.81 -12.52
C TRP A 67 0.86 -7.20 -13.09
N TRP A 68 1.38 -7.26 -14.32
CA TRP A 68 1.83 -8.52 -14.92
C TRP A 68 2.95 -9.17 -14.09
N GLU A 69 3.95 -8.39 -13.67
CA GLU A 69 5.02 -8.90 -12.81
C GLU A 69 4.51 -9.36 -11.43
N ALA A 70 3.69 -8.55 -10.76
CA ALA A 70 3.13 -8.87 -9.45
C ALA A 70 2.28 -10.15 -9.50
N TRP A 71 1.46 -10.30 -10.53
CA TRP A 71 0.59 -11.46 -10.73
C TRP A 71 1.40 -12.70 -11.13
N TRP A 72 2.18 -12.62 -12.21
CA TRP A 72 2.83 -13.79 -12.83
C TRP A 72 4.09 -14.24 -12.09
N LYS A 73 4.88 -13.31 -11.53
CA LYS A 73 6.15 -13.64 -10.86
C LYS A 73 6.04 -13.72 -9.35
N ARG A 74 5.10 -12.99 -8.73
CA ARG A 74 5.03 -12.87 -7.26
C ARG A 74 3.72 -13.35 -6.65
N GLY A 75 2.80 -13.85 -7.47
CA GLY A 75 1.54 -14.46 -7.01
C GLY A 75 0.60 -13.48 -6.31
N ALA A 76 0.51 -12.24 -6.80
CA ALA A 76 -0.57 -11.34 -6.42
C ALA A 76 -1.91 -12.00 -6.79
N THR A 77 -2.87 -11.98 -5.88
CA THR A 77 -4.19 -12.60 -6.07
C THR A 77 -5.29 -11.57 -6.18
N GLU A 78 -5.07 -10.35 -5.70
CA GLU A 78 -6.07 -9.29 -5.65
C GLU A 78 -5.46 -7.88 -5.66
N ARG A 79 -6.30 -6.88 -5.96
CA ARG A 79 -5.97 -5.46 -5.89
C ARG A 79 -6.86 -4.80 -4.86
N HIS A 80 -6.27 -4.06 -3.93
CA HIS A 80 -7.04 -3.21 -3.03
C HIS A 80 -6.93 -1.78 -3.54
N VAL A 81 -8.04 -1.08 -3.77
CA VAL A 81 -8.05 0.30 -4.32
C VAL A 81 -8.78 1.26 -3.39
N MET A 82 -8.23 2.45 -3.22
CA MET A 82 -8.84 3.54 -2.45
C MET A 82 -8.79 4.82 -3.27
N VAL A 83 -9.95 5.38 -3.59
CA VAL A 83 -10.05 6.66 -4.32
C VAL A 83 -9.55 7.79 -3.41
N VAL A 84 -8.66 8.61 -3.95
CA VAL A 84 -8.17 9.83 -3.29
C VAL A 84 -8.11 10.91 -4.36
N LYS A 85 -8.85 12.01 -4.20
CA LYS A 85 -8.98 13.01 -5.27
C LYS A 85 -7.74 13.91 -5.40
N LYS A 86 -7.18 14.37 -4.27
CA LYS A 86 -6.09 15.35 -4.26
C LYS A 86 -4.71 14.66 -4.45
N PRO A 87 -3.87 15.14 -5.39
CA PRO A 87 -2.53 14.58 -5.61
C PRO A 87 -1.62 14.60 -4.36
N GLY A 88 -1.65 15.70 -3.60
CA GLY A 88 -0.89 15.83 -2.36
C GLY A 88 -1.29 14.79 -1.31
N ASP A 89 -2.59 14.53 -1.18
CA ASP A 89 -3.09 13.49 -0.26
C ASP A 89 -2.68 12.09 -0.74
N ARG A 90 -2.69 11.83 -2.06
CA ARG A 90 -2.19 10.55 -2.60
C ARG A 90 -0.74 10.30 -2.19
N ALA A 91 0.13 11.28 -2.38
CA ALA A 91 1.55 11.14 -2.01
C ALA A 91 1.73 10.86 -0.51
N ARG A 92 0.97 11.55 0.35
CA ARG A 92 1.05 11.35 1.80
C ARG A 92 0.56 9.96 2.22
N VAL A 93 -0.52 9.45 1.62
CA VAL A 93 -1.04 8.11 1.94
C VAL A 93 -0.10 7.02 1.43
N GLU A 94 0.43 7.19 0.21
CA GLU A 94 1.41 6.27 -0.38
C GLU A 94 2.64 6.12 0.52
N GLU A 95 3.24 7.24 0.94
CA GLU A 95 4.38 7.25 1.86
C GLU A 95 4.04 6.57 3.19
N ASP A 96 2.90 6.92 3.80
CA ASP A 96 2.49 6.38 5.10
C ASP A 96 2.31 4.86 5.09
N LEU A 97 1.76 4.33 4.00
CA LEU A 97 1.56 2.90 3.82
C LEU A 97 2.86 2.16 3.48
N ILE A 98 3.68 2.68 2.56
CA ILE A 98 4.95 2.03 2.18
C ILE A 98 5.89 1.95 3.38
N ARG A 99 5.99 3.00 4.19
CA ARG A 99 6.87 3.01 5.36
C ARG A 99 6.44 2.00 6.43
N ASN A 100 5.13 1.76 6.54
CA ASN A 100 4.59 0.77 7.48
C ASN A 100 4.85 -0.67 7.01
N TYR A 101 4.55 -0.96 5.75
CA TYR A 101 4.50 -2.34 5.23
C TYR A 101 5.77 -2.79 4.51
N GLN A 102 6.59 -1.84 4.04
CA GLN A 102 7.83 -2.07 3.30
C GLN A 102 7.67 -3.16 2.22
N PRO A 103 6.71 -3.00 1.28
CA PRO A 103 6.39 -4.07 0.33
C PRO A 103 7.60 -4.44 -0.53
N ARG A 104 7.79 -5.73 -0.79
CA ARG A 104 8.97 -6.26 -1.52
C ARG A 104 9.16 -5.73 -2.94
N MET A 105 8.13 -5.14 -3.56
CA MET A 105 8.20 -4.53 -4.90
C MET A 105 8.38 -3.01 -4.88
N ASN A 106 8.39 -2.40 -3.69
CA ASN A 106 8.65 -0.97 -3.55
C ASN A 106 10.14 -0.77 -3.25
N ASP A 107 10.85 -0.02 -4.08
CA ASP A 107 12.27 0.30 -3.82
C ASP A 107 12.48 1.72 -3.29
N ILE A 108 11.42 2.54 -3.32
CA ILE A 108 11.40 3.95 -2.95
C ILE A 108 10.47 4.13 -1.74
N LEU A 109 10.76 5.13 -0.89
CA LEU A 109 10.02 5.46 0.35
C LEU A 109 10.13 4.38 1.45
N ILE A 110 11.01 3.39 1.28
CA ILE A 110 11.39 2.47 2.34
C ILE A 110 12.48 3.15 3.19
N PRO A 111 12.25 3.35 4.51
CA PRO A 111 13.27 3.92 5.37
C PRO A 111 14.42 2.92 5.59
N ARG A 112 15.65 3.32 5.27
CA ARG A 112 16.88 2.52 5.43
C ARG A 112 17.73 3.00 6.60
N GLY A 113 17.65 4.29 6.93
CA GLY A 113 18.49 4.93 7.96
C GLY A 113 17.76 5.95 8.84
N ALA A 114 18.53 6.68 9.66
CA ALA A 114 18.01 7.79 10.47
C ALA A 114 17.64 9.01 9.61
N ASP A 115 18.35 9.21 8.50
CA ASP A 115 18.16 10.33 7.56
C ASP A 115 16.86 10.21 6.74
N ASP A 116 16.27 9.02 6.68
CA ASP A 116 14.97 8.78 6.04
C ASP A 116 13.77 9.18 6.92
N ALA A 117 13.98 10.07 7.89
CA ALA A 117 12.93 10.57 8.74
C ALA A 117 11.90 11.36 7.90
N PRO A 118 10.60 11.11 8.05
CA PRO A 118 9.61 11.72 7.18
C PRO A 118 9.43 13.21 7.51
N ASN A 119 9.13 14.03 6.51
CA ASN A 119 8.95 15.48 6.70
C ASN A 119 7.62 15.86 7.36
N ASN A 120 6.63 14.97 7.30
CA ASN A 120 5.34 15.17 7.93
C ASN A 120 5.44 14.98 9.47
N LYS A 121 5.11 16.03 10.24
CA LYS A 121 5.18 16.04 11.72
C LYS A 121 4.48 14.82 12.37
N ARG A 122 3.29 14.44 11.89
CA ARG A 122 2.52 13.31 12.44
C ARG A 122 3.17 11.96 12.13
N LEU A 123 3.64 11.80 10.89
CA LEU A 123 4.38 10.60 10.45
C LEU A 123 5.68 10.46 11.26
N ARG A 124 6.41 11.57 11.45
CA ARG A 124 7.69 11.61 12.17
C ARG A 124 7.53 11.22 13.63
N ARG A 125 6.46 11.67 14.29
CA ARG A 125 6.16 11.29 15.68
C ARG A 125 6.00 9.77 15.81
N TRP A 126 5.17 9.18 14.95
CA TRP A 126 4.93 7.74 14.96
C TRP A 126 6.13 6.91 14.53
N TRP A 127 6.89 7.38 13.55
CA TRP A 127 8.16 6.77 13.14
C TRP A 127 9.17 6.74 14.30
N LYS A 128 9.33 7.85 15.03
CA LYS A 128 10.18 7.91 16.24
C LYS A 128 9.67 6.97 17.32
N PHE A 129 8.36 6.97 17.58
CA PHE A 129 7.73 6.08 18.55
C PHE A 129 8.00 4.61 18.19
N LYS A 130 7.69 4.18 16.96
CA LYS A 130 7.95 2.81 16.50
C LYS A 130 9.42 2.41 16.58
N ARG A 131 10.36 3.32 16.26
CA ARG A 131 11.80 3.03 16.39
C ARG A 131 12.26 2.94 17.84
N PHE A 132 11.70 3.76 18.72
CA PHE A 132 11.98 3.69 20.16
C PHE A 132 11.50 2.37 20.77
N PHE A 133 10.34 1.87 20.34
CA PHE A 133 9.78 0.59 20.81
C PHE A 133 10.24 -0.63 20.00
N ARG A 134 10.84 -0.47 18.81
CA ARG A 134 11.55 -1.54 18.09
C ARG A 134 12.89 -1.78 18.80
N LEU A 135 12.85 -2.62 19.83
CA LEU A 135 14.00 -3.41 20.27
C LEU A 135 14.53 -4.22 19.06
N PRO A 136 15.86 -4.46 18.96
CA PRO A 136 16.48 -5.12 17.83
C PRO A 136 16.13 -6.61 17.84
N PHE A 137 15.00 -6.97 17.24
CA PHE A 137 14.71 -8.36 16.93
C PHE A 137 14.28 -8.45 15.46
N LEU A 138 15.12 -9.20 14.72
CA LEU A 138 15.00 -9.64 13.33
C LEU A 138 15.56 -8.68 12.27
N THR A 139 16.89 -8.72 12.16
CA THR A 139 17.62 -8.81 10.87
C THR A 139 17.07 -9.92 9.99
#